data_AF-A0A954FMN3-F1
#
_entry.id   AF-A0A954FMN3-F1
#
_cell.length_a   1.000
_cell.length_b   1.000
_cell.length_c   1.000
_cell.angle_alpha   90.00
_cell.angle_beta   90.00
_cell.angle_gamma   90.00
#
_symmetry.space_group_name_H-M   'P 1'
#
loop_
_entity.id
_entity.type
_entity.pdbx_description
1 polymer ?
#
loop_
_entity_poly.entity_id
_entity_poly.type
_entity_poly.pdbx_seq_one_letter_code
_entity_poly.pdbx_strand_id
1 'polypeptide(L)'
;MFSTLLSRISVAGVIQVTAWFCISNAFITAFADDAVSRVPFVAGFDRLGRHAEVNPVTAGQLLLTELSCTACHAANNAALDPKRGPVLDGVGGRLDSGWIRAFLLSPPDVKPGTTMPDMLSGLPPEQRESAADGITAFLMSLQQPFPEIKASGLNPVPMEFWKHGNSEHGQRLYHQIGCVACHDPDSGYEAKVVKPSPLDEMVEQLNAEELKELGLSSAARKVQSVPLAVLPAKYTHRSLTYFLLNPEHTRPAGRMPNFSLTPVDAADIAAWLLRHQELTQNSAGPDSASNATLIQQGR
;
A
#
# COMPACT_ATOMS: atom_id res chain seq x y z
N MET A 1 -81.07 3.83 -6.89
CA MET A 1 -81.67 2.51 -6.61
C MET A 1 -81.18 1.54 -7.66
N PHE A 2 -80.41 0.52 -7.26
CA PHE A 2 -80.01 -0.69 -8.01
C PHE A 2 -79.23 -0.47 -9.32
N SER A 3 -78.30 -1.30 -9.79
CA SER A 3 -77.51 -2.45 -9.33
C SER A 3 -76.79 -2.93 -10.59
N THR A 4 -75.57 -3.46 -10.44
CA THR A 4 -74.91 -4.46 -11.31
C THR A 4 -74.60 -4.13 -12.77
N LEU A 5 -73.30 -4.15 -13.13
CA LEU A 5 -72.72 -5.25 -13.91
C LEU A 5 -71.18 -5.20 -13.90
N LEU A 6 -70.55 -6.30 -13.45
CA LEU A 6 -69.16 -6.62 -13.73
C LEU A 6 -68.98 -6.92 -15.22
N SER A 7 -67.88 -6.44 -15.83
CA SER A 7 -67.24 -7.18 -16.92
C SER A 7 -65.75 -6.79 -17.08
N ARG A 8 -64.90 -7.75 -16.71
CA ARG A 8 -63.66 -8.19 -17.39
C ARG A 8 -62.77 -7.13 -18.04
N ILE A 9 -61.62 -6.85 -17.40
CA ILE A 9 -60.40 -6.46 -18.11
C ILE A 9 -59.31 -7.49 -17.81
N SER A 10 -58.69 -7.92 -18.91
CA SER A 10 -57.81 -9.07 -19.09
C SER A 10 -56.47 -8.93 -18.37
N VAL A 11 -56.03 -10.04 -17.78
CA VAL A 11 -54.72 -10.27 -17.18
C VAL A 11 -53.70 -10.44 -18.30
N ALA A 12 -53.11 -9.34 -18.80
CA ALA A 12 -52.04 -9.42 -19.80
C ALA A 12 -51.02 -8.26 -19.74
N GLY A 13 -50.98 -7.48 -18.67
CA GLY A 13 -50.14 -6.27 -18.60
C GLY A 13 -49.18 -6.14 -17.42
N VAL A 14 -49.12 -7.11 -16.49
CA VAL A 14 -48.42 -6.94 -15.20
C VAL A 14 -47.03 -7.59 -15.16
N ILE A 15 -46.63 -8.36 -16.19
CA ILE A 15 -45.37 -9.12 -16.15
C ILE A 15 -44.17 -8.33 -16.72
N GLN A 16 -44.37 -7.20 -17.41
CA GLN A 16 -43.28 -6.50 -18.10
C GLN A 16 -42.58 -5.38 -17.29
N VAL A 17 -43.04 -5.04 -16.07
CA VAL A 17 -42.52 -3.88 -15.32
C VAL A 17 -41.64 -4.28 -14.13
N THR A 18 -41.63 -5.55 -13.70
CA THR A 18 -40.80 -6.01 -12.57
C THR A 18 -39.39 -6.42 -12.97
N ALA A 19 -39.09 -6.59 -14.27
CA ALA A 19 -37.77 -7.00 -14.73
C ALA A 19 -36.77 -5.85 -14.89
N TRP A 20 -37.21 -4.57 -14.86
CA TRP A 20 -36.31 -3.45 -15.10
C TRP A 20 -35.67 -2.87 -13.83
N PHE A 21 -36.22 -3.17 -12.65
CA PHE A 21 -35.75 -2.60 -11.38
C PHE A 21 -34.65 -3.41 -10.67
N CYS A 22 -34.29 -4.61 -11.16
CA CYS A 22 -33.26 -5.45 -10.52
C CYS A 22 -31.86 -5.32 -11.12
N ILE A 23 -31.67 -4.59 -12.24
CA ILE A 23 -30.36 -4.47 -12.90
C ILE A 23 -29.59 -3.21 -12.43
N SER A 24 -30.24 -2.26 -11.77
CA SER A 24 -29.61 -1.00 -11.37
C SER A 24 -28.78 -1.03 -10.08
N ASN A 25 -28.86 -2.10 -9.28
CA ASN A 25 -28.10 -2.19 -8.01
C ASN A 25 -26.77 -2.96 -8.11
N ALA A 26 -26.46 -3.58 -9.26
CA ALA A 26 -25.21 -4.34 -9.43
C ALA A 26 -24.03 -3.48 -9.93
N PHE A 27 -24.26 -2.24 -10.36
CA PHE A 27 -23.21 -1.36 -10.89
C PHE A 27 -22.62 -0.37 -9.88
N ILE A 28 -23.17 -0.27 -8.66
CA ILE A 28 -22.70 0.71 -7.66
C ILE A 28 -21.54 0.15 -6.82
N THR A 29 -21.34 -1.17 -6.77
CA THR A 29 -20.33 -1.77 -5.89
C THR A 29 -18.90 -1.80 -6.44
N ALA A 30 -18.69 -1.54 -7.73
CA ALA A 30 -17.34 -1.62 -8.34
C ALA A 30 -16.53 -0.32 -8.26
N PHE A 31 -17.15 0.83 -7.97
CA PHE A 31 -16.44 2.12 -7.92
C PHE A 31 -15.85 2.46 -6.54
N ALA A 32 -16.21 1.71 -5.49
CA ALA A 32 -15.79 2.01 -4.13
C ALA A 32 -14.35 1.55 -3.84
N ASP A 33 -13.93 0.40 -4.36
CA ASP A 33 -12.59 -0.15 -4.09
C ASP A 33 -11.45 0.64 -4.77
N ASP A 34 -11.67 1.12 -6.00
CA ASP A 34 -10.69 1.93 -6.73
C ASP A 34 -10.46 3.32 -6.11
N ALA A 35 -11.46 3.87 -5.42
CA ALA A 35 -11.34 5.18 -4.78
C ALA A 35 -10.52 5.12 -3.48
N VAL A 36 -10.55 4.00 -2.74
CA VAL A 36 -9.87 3.85 -1.45
C VAL A 36 -8.35 3.72 -1.63
N SER A 37 -7.88 3.10 -2.72
CA SER A 37 -6.46 2.90 -3.01
C SER A 37 -5.71 4.18 -3.41
N ARG A 38 -6.45 5.19 -3.91
CA ARG A 38 -5.92 6.47 -4.39
C ARG A 38 -5.76 7.54 -3.33
N VAL A 39 -6.35 7.36 -2.15
CA VAL A 39 -6.20 8.29 -1.02
C VAL A 39 -4.84 8.05 -0.35
N PRO A 40 -4.07 9.11 -0.01
CA PRO A 40 -2.84 8.95 0.76
C PRO A 40 -3.09 8.22 2.08
N PHE A 41 -2.25 7.22 2.38
CA PHE A 41 -2.23 6.56 3.66
C PHE A 41 -1.26 7.29 4.60
N VAL A 42 -1.83 8.00 5.57
CA VAL A 42 -1.15 8.73 6.64
C VAL A 42 -1.34 7.95 7.94
N ALA A 43 -0.43 7.01 8.21
CA ALA A 43 -0.53 6.03 9.31
C ALA A 43 -1.03 6.60 10.65
N GLY A 44 -0.52 7.75 11.09
CA GLY A 44 -0.96 8.38 12.34
C GLY A 44 -2.40 8.90 12.29
N PHE A 45 -2.79 9.51 11.17
CA PHE A 45 -4.14 10.00 10.96
C PHE A 45 -5.13 8.85 10.73
N ASP A 46 -4.80 7.88 9.88
CA ASP A 46 -5.67 6.73 9.63
C ASP A 46 -5.91 5.89 10.88
N ARG A 47 -4.89 5.73 11.74
CA ARG A 47 -5.01 4.96 12.98
C ARG A 47 -5.74 5.71 14.10
N LEU A 48 -5.46 7.00 14.27
CA LEU A 48 -5.89 7.77 15.45
C LEU A 48 -6.84 8.91 15.09
N GLY A 49 -6.47 9.71 14.09
CA GLY A 49 -7.19 10.92 13.69
C GLY A 49 -8.59 10.63 13.14
N ARG A 50 -8.72 9.67 12.21
CA ARG A 50 -10.02 9.27 11.61
C ARG A 50 -11.03 8.78 12.63
N HIS A 51 -10.55 8.31 13.78
CA HIS A 51 -11.37 7.69 14.82
C HIS A 51 -11.55 8.56 16.06
N ALA A 52 -11.20 9.85 15.97
CA ALA A 52 -11.32 10.82 17.06
C ALA A 52 -10.61 10.41 18.37
N GLU A 53 -9.56 9.57 18.28
CA GLU A 53 -8.72 9.21 19.43
C GLU A 53 -7.72 10.29 19.81
N VAL A 54 -7.49 11.22 18.89
CA VAL A 54 -6.75 12.45 19.13
C VAL A 54 -7.65 13.63 18.82
N ASN A 55 -7.42 14.76 19.48
CA ASN A 55 -8.21 15.96 19.21
C ASN A 55 -8.03 16.42 17.75
N PRO A 56 -9.02 17.13 17.17
CA PRO A 56 -8.98 17.54 15.76
C PRO A 56 -7.79 18.43 15.39
N VAL A 57 -7.28 19.24 16.32
CA VAL A 57 -6.10 20.10 16.09
C VAL A 57 -4.86 19.24 15.88
N THR A 58 -4.63 18.25 16.74
CA THR A 58 -3.53 17.28 16.61
C THR A 58 -3.68 16.44 15.35
N ALA A 59 -4.89 16.01 15.00
CA ALA A 59 -5.15 15.31 13.74
C ALA A 59 -4.77 16.18 12.52
N GLY A 60 -5.10 17.48 12.55
CA GLY A 60 -4.70 18.43 11.51
C GLY A 60 -3.19 18.66 11.44
N GLN A 61 -2.50 18.75 12.59
CA GLN A 61 -1.04 18.84 12.65
C GLN A 61 -0.37 17.61 12.01
N LEU A 62 -0.89 16.41 12.29
CA LEU A 62 -0.40 15.17 11.66
C LEU A 62 -0.53 15.22 10.13
N LEU A 63 -1.65 15.71 9.61
CA LEU A 63 -1.84 15.83 8.15
C LEU A 63 -0.89 16.87 7.53
N LEU A 64 -0.75 18.06 8.15
CA LEU A 64 0.14 19.11 7.63
C LEU A 64 1.60 18.66 7.52
N THR A 65 2.06 17.86 8.48
CA THR A 65 3.41 17.31 8.53
C THR A 65 3.59 16.12 7.58
N GLU A 66 2.69 15.14 7.61
CA GLU A 66 2.80 13.89 6.83
C GLU A 66 2.52 14.06 5.34
N LEU A 67 1.68 15.03 4.96
CA LEU A 67 1.46 15.45 3.57
C LEU A 67 2.42 16.58 3.15
N SER A 68 3.34 16.96 4.05
CA SER A 68 4.43 17.92 3.80
C SER A 68 3.96 19.30 3.33
N CYS A 69 2.77 19.76 3.74
CA CYS A 69 2.25 21.08 3.38
C CYS A 69 3.22 22.21 3.78
N THR A 70 3.89 22.02 4.93
CA THR A 70 4.87 22.96 5.48
C THR A 70 6.26 22.90 4.84
N ALA A 71 6.47 22.02 3.85
CA ALA A 71 7.68 22.06 3.03
C ALA A 71 7.72 23.30 2.12
N CYS A 72 6.57 23.86 1.78
CA CYS A 72 6.46 25.10 1.00
C CYS A 72 5.76 26.23 1.76
N HIS A 73 4.77 25.93 2.60
CA HIS A 73 4.07 26.93 3.40
C HIS A 73 4.74 27.12 4.75
N ALA A 74 5.37 28.29 4.94
CA ALA A 74 6.07 28.60 6.18
C ALA A 74 5.13 28.52 7.40
N ALA A 75 5.52 27.76 8.40
CA ALA A 75 4.90 27.71 9.71
C ALA A 75 5.99 27.92 10.76
N ASN A 76 5.84 28.94 11.62
CA ASN A 76 6.81 29.20 12.69
C ASN A 76 6.52 28.31 13.91
N ASN A 77 6.58 26.99 13.72
CA ASN A 77 6.30 25.99 14.74
C ASN A 77 7.04 24.69 14.41
N ALA A 78 7.99 24.30 15.26
CA ALA A 78 8.77 23.06 15.08
C ALA A 78 7.90 21.78 15.12
N ALA A 79 6.73 21.82 15.77
CA ALA A 79 5.78 20.69 15.73
C ALA A 79 5.18 20.46 14.34
N LEU A 80 5.44 21.36 13.38
CA LEU A 80 4.99 21.29 12.00
C LEU A 80 6.12 21.04 11.00
N ASP A 81 7.25 20.48 11.45
CA ASP A 81 8.34 20.07 10.56
C ASP A 81 7.82 19.07 9.51
N PRO A 82 8.04 19.32 8.21
CA PRO A 82 7.49 18.48 7.16
C PRO A 82 8.18 17.13 7.10
N LYS A 83 7.41 16.09 6.79
CA LYS A 83 7.96 14.78 6.43
C LYS A 83 8.86 14.92 5.20
N ARG A 84 10.13 14.52 5.34
CA ARG A 84 11.08 14.52 4.23
C ARG A 84 10.86 13.33 3.30
N GLY A 85 11.05 13.56 2.00
CA GLY A 85 11.04 12.49 1.00
C GLY A 85 12.24 11.53 1.14
N PRO A 86 12.24 10.40 0.41
CA PRO A 86 13.38 9.49 0.35
C PRO A 86 14.65 10.18 -0.18
N VAL A 87 15.82 9.73 0.30
CA VAL A 87 17.12 10.18 -0.23
C VAL A 87 17.25 9.73 -1.68
N LEU A 88 17.61 10.64 -2.58
CA LEU A 88 17.79 10.36 -4.02
C LEU A 88 19.23 9.98 -4.41
N ASP A 89 20.20 10.20 -3.54
CA ASP A 89 21.59 9.81 -3.79
C ASP A 89 21.68 8.31 -4.08
N GLY A 90 22.37 7.94 -5.15
CA GLY A 90 22.49 6.53 -5.55
C GLY A 90 21.17 5.86 -5.94
N VAL A 91 20.06 6.61 -6.15
CA VAL A 91 18.76 6.02 -6.54
C VAL A 91 18.90 5.24 -7.85
N GLY A 92 19.84 5.66 -8.70
CA GLY A 92 20.18 5.04 -9.97
C GLY A 92 20.50 3.55 -9.87
N GLY A 93 21.12 3.13 -8.77
CA GLY A 93 21.48 1.73 -8.53
C GLY A 93 20.46 0.98 -7.67
N ARG A 94 19.49 1.69 -7.08
CA ARG A 94 18.57 1.14 -6.08
C ARG A 94 17.17 0.84 -6.62
N LEU A 95 16.72 1.53 -7.67
CA LEU A 95 15.37 1.37 -8.22
C LEU A 95 15.42 1.08 -9.72
N ASP A 96 14.40 0.39 -10.21
CA ASP A 96 14.21 0.15 -11.64
C ASP A 96 13.78 1.42 -12.40
N SER A 97 14.27 1.57 -13.63
CA SER A 97 14.00 2.76 -14.47
C SER A 97 12.53 2.86 -14.89
N GLY A 98 11.93 1.73 -15.28
CA GLY A 98 10.53 1.64 -15.68
C GLY A 98 9.62 1.94 -14.49
N TRP A 99 9.97 1.46 -13.30
CA TRP A 99 9.24 1.79 -12.08
C TRP A 99 9.32 3.28 -11.72
N ILE A 100 10.50 3.91 -11.79
CA ILE A 100 10.63 5.36 -11.52
C ILE A 100 9.73 6.15 -12.46
N ARG A 101 9.80 5.86 -13.77
CA ARG A 101 8.99 6.53 -14.79
C ARG A 101 7.50 6.36 -14.53
N ALA A 102 7.05 5.13 -14.30
CA ALA A 102 5.65 4.84 -14.02
C ALA A 102 5.17 5.55 -12.75
N PHE A 103 5.99 5.54 -11.69
CA PHE A 103 5.67 6.19 -10.43
C PHE A 103 5.57 7.71 -10.55
N LEU A 104 6.37 8.35 -11.42
CA LEU A 104 6.26 9.79 -11.70
C LEU A 104 5.00 10.17 -12.47
N LEU A 105 4.51 9.28 -13.34
CA LEU A 105 3.32 9.50 -14.17
C LEU A 105 2.01 9.24 -13.44
N SER A 106 2.00 8.27 -12.53
CA SER A 106 0.86 8.00 -11.65
C SER A 106 1.32 7.38 -10.32
N PRO A 107 1.70 8.22 -9.33
CA PRO A 107 2.10 7.74 -8.01
C PRO A 107 1.07 6.84 -7.31
N PRO A 108 -0.23 7.18 -7.22
CA PRO A 108 -1.20 6.38 -6.47
C PRO A 108 -1.50 5.03 -7.14
N ASP A 109 -1.46 4.94 -8.46
CA ASP A 109 -1.71 3.68 -9.17
C ASP A 109 -0.50 2.73 -9.03
N VAL A 110 0.73 3.26 -9.02
CA VAL A 110 1.96 2.45 -8.89
C VAL A 110 2.26 2.08 -7.44
N LYS A 111 1.95 2.97 -6.49
CA LYS A 111 2.00 2.69 -5.06
C LYS A 111 0.72 3.19 -4.38
N PRO A 112 -0.24 2.28 -4.12
CA PRO A 112 -1.42 2.60 -3.32
C PRO A 112 -1.05 3.21 -1.97
N GLY A 113 -1.84 4.19 -1.54
CA GLY A 113 -1.65 4.91 -0.28
C GLY A 113 -0.38 5.76 -0.21
N THR A 114 0.33 6.02 -1.33
CA THR A 114 1.50 6.92 -1.31
C THR A 114 1.12 8.33 -0.87
N THR A 115 2.00 8.99 -0.10
CA THR A 115 1.87 10.42 0.23
C THR A 115 2.55 11.32 -0.79
N MET A 116 3.20 10.75 -1.81
CA MET A 116 3.76 11.53 -2.92
C MET A 116 2.63 11.98 -3.86
N PRO A 117 2.39 13.29 -4.03
CA PRO A 117 1.38 13.79 -4.96
C PRO A 117 1.82 13.59 -6.42
N ASP A 118 0.86 13.61 -7.33
CA ASP A 118 1.12 13.71 -8.77
C ASP A 118 1.56 15.14 -9.13
N MET A 119 2.88 15.33 -9.16
CA MET A 119 3.52 16.61 -9.43
C MET A 119 3.44 17.04 -10.90
N LEU A 120 3.13 16.12 -11.82
CA LEU A 120 3.13 16.38 -13.27
C LEU A 120 1.71 16.47 -13.86
N SER A 121 0.68 16.29 -13.03
CA SER A 121 -0.74 16.31 -13.42
C SER A 121 -1.19 17.58 -14.13
N GLY A 122 -0.53 18.73 -13.88
CA GLY A 122 -0.84 20.01 -14.52
C GLY A 122 -0.23 20.21 -15.92
N LEU A 123 0.62 19.29 -16.40
CA LEU A 123 1.26 19.39 -17.71
C LEU A 123 0.41 18.75 -18.83
N PRO A 124 0.47 19.27 -20.08
CA PRO A 124 -0.09 18.59 -21.23
C PRO A 124 0.51 17.17 -21.41
N PRO A 125 -0.24 16.20 -21.96
CA PRO A 125 0.21 14.80 -22.00
C PRO A 125 1.62 14.58 -22.56
N GLU A 126 1.96 15.18 -23.70
CA GLU A 126 3.31 15.05 -24.29
C GLU A 126 4.41 15.64 -23.41
N GLN A 127 4.16 16.80 -22.79
CA GLN A 127 5.12 17.45 -21.89
C GLN A 127 5.27 16.66 -20.59
N ARG A 128 4.18 16.05 -20.11
CA ARG A 128 4.19 15.17 -18.94
C ARG A 128 5.08 13.95 -19.16
N GLU A 129 4.93 13.26 -20.29
CA GLU A 129 5.78 12.12 -20.66
C GLU A 129 7.25 12.55 -20.79
N SER A 130 7.52 13.64 -21.51
CA SER A 130 8.87 14.16 -21.68
C SER A 130 9.53 14.58 -20.36
N ALA A 131 8.77 15.20 -19.45
CA ALA A 131 9.24 15.56 -18.12
C ALA A 131 9.56 14.31 -17.28
N ALA A 132 8.67 13.31 -17.28
CA ALA A 132 8.90 12.04 -16.58
C ALA A 132 10.15 11.31 -17.13
N ASP A 133 10.34 11.31 -18.45
CA ASP A 133 11.53 10.72 -19.10
C ASP A 133 12.81 11.46 -18.70
N GLY A 134 12.80 12.80 -18.74
CA GLY A 134 13.95 13.62 -18.36
C GLY A 134 14.34 13.46 -16.89
N ILE A 135 13.35 13.46 -15.98
CA ILE A 135 13.58 13.24 -14.55
C ILE A 135 14.10 11.81 -14.32
N THR A 136 13.50 10.81 -14.98
CA THR A 136 13.96 9.42 -14.86
C THR A 136 15.41 9.28 -15.32
N ALA A 137 15.76 9.83 -16.49
CA ALA A 137 17.13 9.80 -17.00
C ALA A 137 18.13 10.45 -16.02
N PHE A 138 17.77 11.61 -15.45
CA PHE A 138 18.59 12.27 -14.43
C PHE A 138 18.76 11.38 -13.18
N LEU A 139 17.67 10.85 -12.62
CA LEU A 139 17.74 9.97 -11.44
C LEU A 139 18.56 8.71 -11.71
N MET A 140 18.49 8.16 -12.93
CA MET A 140 19.28 6.99 -13.35
C MET A 140 20.77 7.30 -13.50
N SER A 141 21.13 8.56 -13.75
CA SER A 141 22.53 9.01 -13.73
C SER A 141 23.13 9.07 -12.32
N LEU A 142 22.29 9.14 -11.27
CA LEU A 142 22.73 9.18 -9.86
C LEU A 142 23.11 7.77 -9.38
N GLN A 143 24.20 7.24 -9.91
CA GLN A 143 24.77 5.94 -9.53
C GLN A 143 25.71 6.08 -8.34
N GLN A 144 25.61 5.16 -7.39
CA GLN A 144 26.56 5.01 -6.29
C GLN A 144 26.75 3.53 -5.99
N PRO A 145 27.96 3.09 -5.58
CA PRO A 145 28.15 1.72 -5.13
C PRO A 145 27.32 1.46 -3.87
N PHE A 146 26.82 0.23 -3.75
CA PHE A 146 26.22 -0.20 -2.49
C PHE A 146 27.27 -0.18 -1.36
N PRO A 147 26.88 0.15 -0.12
CA PRO A 147 27.80 0.11 1.01
C PRO A 147 28.48 -1.25 1.15
N GLU A 148 29.77 -1.24 1.46
CA GLU A 148 30.49 -2.47 1.78
C GLU A 148 30.08 -2.96 3.17
N ILE A 149 29.57 -4.19 3.25
CA ILE A 149 29.24 -4.83 4.52
C ILE A 149 30.44 -5.66 4.96
N LYS A 150 31.11 -5.22 6.02
CA LYS A 150 32.32 -5.87 6.52
C LYS A 150 31.94 -7.13 7.32
N ALA A 151 32.58 -8.24 6.99
CA ALA A 151 32.53 -9.43 7.81
C ALA A 151 33.18 -9.19 9.18
N SER A 152 32.63 -9.81 10.21
CA SER A 152 33.22 -9.88 11.54
C SER A 152 33.34 -11.34 11.97
N GLY A 153 34.12 -11.61 13.02
CA GLY A 153 34.26 -12.98 13.53
C GLY A 153 32.94 -13.62 13.99
N LEU A 154 31.94 -12.81 14.36
CA LEU A 154 30.61 -13.28 14.78
C LEU A 154 29.59 -13.31 13.65
N ASN A 155 29.79 -12.50 12.61
CA ASN A 155 28.88 -12.38 11.47
C ASN A 155 29.67 -12.53 10.15
N PRO A 156 29.82 -13.76 9.63
CA PRO A 156 30.39 -13.96 8.32
C PRO A 156 29.46 -13.36 7.26
N VAL A 157 30.04 -12.71 6.26
CA VAL A 157 29.31 -12.14 5.14
C VAL A 157 29.78 -12.85 3.88
N PRO A 158 28.99 -13.80 3.35
CA PRO A 158 29.33 -14.47 2.11
C PRO A 158 29.54 -13.46 0.98
N MET A 159 30.48 -13.75 0.08
CA MET A 159 30.62 -12.99 -1.15
C MET A 159 29.30 -13.02 -1.91
N GLU A 160 28.86 -11.84 -2.37
CA GLU A 160 27.58 -11.69 -3.08
C GLU A 160 26.38 -12.30 -2.34
N PHE A 161 26.33 -12.22 -1.00
CA PHE A 161 25.26 -12.78 -0.16
C PHE A 161 23.84 -12.51 -0.68
N TRP A 162 23.61 -11.34 -1.29
CA TRP A 162 22.34 -10.97 -1.91
C TRP A 162 21.93 -11.84 -3.12
N LYS A 163 22.75 -12.78 -3.61
CA LYS A 163 22.37 -13.72 -4.67
C LYS A 163 21.83 -15.05 -4.12
N HIS A 164 21.96 -15.28 -2.81
CA HIS A 164 21.79 -16.61 -2.21
C HIS A 164 20.64 -16.65 -1.19
N GLY A 165 19.62 -15.82 -1.36
CA GLY A 165 18.48 -15.77 -0.45
C GLY A 165 17.65 -17.06 -0.46
N ASN A 166 17.38 -17.61 0.72
CA ASN A 166 16.46 -18.72 0.95
C ASN A 166 15.04 -18.19 1.17
N SER A 167 14.19 -18.34 0.16
CA SER A 167 12.80 -17.87 0.16
C SER A 167 11.95 -18.47 1.30
N GLU A 168 12.14 -19.75 1.65
CA GLU A 168 11.38 -20.39 2.75
C GLU A 168 11.78 -19.85 4.11
N HIS A 169 13.08 -19.58 4.30
CA HIS A 169 13.54 -18.93 5.52
C HIS A 169 13.07 -17.48 5.61
N GLY A 170 13.13 -16.74 4.50
CA GLY A 170 12.61 -15.39 4.38
C GLY A 170 11.12 -15.28 4.72
N GLN A 171 10.32 -16.25 4.27
CA GLN A 171 8.90 -16.33 4.64
C GLN A 171 8.72 -16.45 6.16
N ARG A 172 9.45 -17.36 6.81
CA ARG A 172 9.37 -17.52 8.26
C ARG A 172 9.75 -16.24 8.99
N LEU A 173 10.85 -15.60 8.59
CA LEU A 173 11.31 -14.35 9.19
C LEU A 173 10.25 -13.26 9.05
N TYR A 174 9.72 -13.02 7.84
CA TYR A 174 8.70 -11.99 7.57
C TYR A 174 7.50 -12.08 8.54
N HIS A 175 7.04 -13.29 8.84
CA HIS A 175 5.90 -13.52 9.73
C HIS A 175 6.24 -13.52 11.22
N GLN A 176 7.51 -13.68 11.60
CA GLN A 176 7.91 -13.89 12.99
C GLN A 176 8.60 -12.68 13.62
N ILE A 177 9.31 -11.87 12.84
CA ILE A 177 10.12 -10.77 13.38
C ILE A 177 9.35 -9.45 13.49
N GLY A 178 8.08 -9.44 13.09
CA GLY A 178 7.18 -8.27 13.22
C GLY A 178 6.94 -7.48 11.95
N CYS A 179 7.34 -7.96 10.75
CA CYS A 179 7.00 -7.28 9.50
C CYS A 179 5.47 -7.23 9.31
N VAL A 180 4.79 -8.31 9.69
CA VAL A 180 3.32 -8.43 9.61
C VAL A 180 2.55 -7.61 10.64
N ALA A 181 3.23 -6.90 11.54
CA ALA A 181 2.59 -5.94 12.44
C ALA A 181 2.15 -4.67 11.69
N CYS A 182 2.78 -4.39 10.55
CA CYS A 182 2.49 -3.23 9.71
C CYS A 182 2.14 -3.62 8.28
N HIS A 183 2.73 -4.66 7.71
CA HIS A 183 2.43 -5.14 6.37
C HIS A 183 1.50 -6.35 6.43
N ASP A 184 0.73 -6.62 5.38
CA ASP A 184 -0.15 -7.79 5.40
C ASP A 184 0.65 -9.09 5.50
N PRO A 185 0.16 -10.10 6.24
CA PRO A 185 0.70 -11.45 6.16
C PRO A 185 0.42 -12.03 4.76
N ASP A 186 1.10 -13.13 4.41
CA ASP A 186 0.74 -13.82 3.18
C ASP A 186 -0.70 -14.33 3.27
N SER A 187 -1.42 -14.26 2.15
CA SER A 187 -2.81 -14.77 2.06
C SER A 187 -2.94 -16.26 2.38
N GLY A 188 -1.86 -17.03 2.18
CA GLY A 188 -1.79 -18.47 2.48
C GLY A 188 -0.98 -18.82 3.74
N TYR A 189 -0.52 -17.83 4.52
CA TYR A 189 0.21 -18.11 5.74
C TYR A 189 -0.77 -18.41 6.87
N GLU A 190 -0.80 -19.67 7.31
CA GLU A 190 -1.51 -20.06 8.52
C GLU A 190 -0.68 -19.66 9.75
N ALA A 191 -1.06 -18.53 10.36
CA ALA A 191 -0.53 -18.16 11.65
C ALA A 191 -0.82 -19.28 12.66
N LYS A 192 0.20 -19.68 13.44
CA LYS A 192 -0.05 -20.57 14.58
C LYS A 192 -1.11 -19.92 15.46
N VAL A 193 -2.24 -20.60 15.65
CA VAL A 193 -3.35 -20.11 16.47
C VAL A 193 -2.81 -19.81 17.87
N VAL A 194 -2.67 -18.53 18.17
CA VAL A 194 -2.47 -18.06 19.54
C VAL A 194 -3.84 -18.05 20.17
N LYS A 195 -4.00 -18.72 21.31
CA LYS A 195 -5.27 -18.65 22.07
C LYS A 195 -5.58 -17.17 22.30
N PRO A 196 -6.78 -16.68 21.95
CA PRO A 196 -7.13 -15.28 22.17
C PRO A 196 -6.92 -14.94 23.65
N SER A 197 -6.42 -13.74 23.93
CA SER A 197 -6.34 -13.30 25.32
C SER A 197 -7.75 -13.15 25.89
N PRO A 198 -7.94 -13.20 27.23
CA PRO A 198 -9.24 -12.91 27.83
C PRO A 198 -9.82 -11.55 27.43
N LEU A 199 -8.96 -10.58 27.10
CA LEU A 199 -9.37 -9.29 26.56
C LEU A 199 -9.93 -9.43 25.14
N ASP A 200 -9.28 -10.22 24.28
CA ASP A 200 -9.72 -10.45 22.90
C ASP A 200 -11.08 -11.16 22.89
N GLU A 201 -11.25 -12.20 23.73
CA GLU A 201 -12.52 -12.92 23.88
C GLU A 201 -13.64 -11.98 24.37
N MET A 202 -13.33 -11.09 25.31
CA MET A 202 -14.29 -10.11 25.80
C MET A 202 -14.65 -9.07 24.73
N VAL A 203 -13.66 -8.56 24.00
CA VAL A 203 -13.85 -7.58 22.94
C VAL A 203 -14.71 -8.13 21.79
N GLU A 204 -14.55 -9.40 21.44
CA GLU A 204 -15.37 -10.07 20.42
C GLU A 204 -16.86 -10.18 20.78
N GLN A 205 -17.21 -10.09 22.07
CA GLN A 205 -18.59 -10.21 22.56
C GLN A 205 -19.31 -8.87 22.66
N LEU A 206 -18.61 -7.74 22.58
CA LEU A 206 -19.17 -6.40 22.80
C LEU A 206 -19.60 -5.76 21.48
N ASN A 207 -20.72 -5.02 21.50
CA ASN A 207 -21.15 -4.20 20.37
C ASN A 207 -20.42 -2.83 20.34
N ALA A 208 -20.65 -2.05 19.28
CA ALA A 208 -19.94 -0.78 19.07
C ALA A 208 -20.21 0.26 20.17
N GLU A 209 -21.44 0.34 20.67
CA GLU A 209 -21.84 1.22 21.75
C GLU A 209 -21.18 0.82 23.08
N GLU A 210 -21.18 -0.48 23.40
CA GLU A 210 -20.55 -1.02 24.61
C GLU A 210 -19.02 -0.83 24.58
N LEU A 211 -18.38 -1.09 23.44
CA LEU A 211 -16.95 -0.84 23.22
C LEU A 211 -16.60 0.64 23.40
N LYS A 212 -17.53 1.54 23.07
CA LYS A 212 -17.34 2.98 23.26
C LYS A 212 -17.52 3.38 24.72
N GLU A 213 -18.54 2.86 25.38
CA GLU A 213 -18.83 3.14 26.80
C GLU A 213 -17.71 2.63 27.72
N LEU A 214 -17.15 1.46 27.41
CA LEU A 214 -16.05 0.86 28.17
C LEU A 214 -14.66 1.39 27.77
N GLY A 215 -14.58 2.28 26.77
CA GLY A 215 -13.31 2.82 26.30
C GLY A 215 -12.41 1.79 25.59
N LEU A 216 -12.97 0.70 25.07
CA LEU A 216 -12.27 -0.41 24.41
C LEU A 216 -12.28 -0.30 22.87
N SER A 217 -12.83 0.78 22.31
CA SER A 217 -12.93 0.98 20.86
C SER A 217 -11.60 0.90 20.11
N SER A 218 -10.49 1.34 20.74
CA SER A 218 -9.15 1.24 20.14
C SER A 218 -8.62 -0.20 20.14
N ALA A 219 -8.92 -0.97 21.18
CA ALA A 219 -8.47 -2.36 21.32
C ALA A 219 -9.21 -3.29 20.34
N ALA A 220 -10.48 -3.01 20.07
CA ALA A 220 -11.29 -3.78 19.12
C ALA A 220 -10.98 -3.52 17.64
N ARG A 221 -10.26 -2.42 17.33
CA ARG A 221 -10.09 -2.00 15.95
C ARG A 221 -8.92 -2.71 15.28
N LYS A 222 -9.21 -3.31 14.12
CA LYS A 222 -8.19 -3.76 13.18
C LYS A 222 -7.52 -2.55 12.52
N VAL A 223 -6.21 -2.43 12.66
CA VAL A 223 -5.42 -1.40 11.99
C VAL A 223 -5.17 -1.87 10.56
N GLN A 224 -5.48 -1.03 9.58
CA GLN A 224 -5.18 -1.33 8.18
C GLN A 224 -3.66 -1.45 7.99
N SER A 225 -3.27 -2.41 7.15
CA SER A 225 -1.87 -2.59 6.79
C SER A 225 -1.34 -1.42 5.97
N VAL A 226 -0.03 -1.26 6.00
CA VAL A 226 0.71 -0.37 5.11
C VAL A 226 0.87 -1.11 3.78
N PRO A 227 0.24 -0.62 2.69
CA PRO A 227 0.30 -1.31 1.40
C PRO A 227 1.72 -1.31 0.84
N LEU A 228 2.16 -2.50 0.40
CA LEU A 228 3.37 -2.66 -0.39
C LEU A 228 3.05 -2.38 -1.86
N ALA A 229 3.97 -1.70 -2.55
CA ALA A 229 3.90 -1.63 -4.01
C ALA A 229 4.32 -2.98 -4.59
N VAL A 230 4.19 -3.13 -5.91
CA VAL A 230 4.77 -4.24 -6.67
C VAL A 230 6.30 -4.19 -6.56
N LEU A 231 6.86 -4.97 -5.64
CA LEU A 231 8.28 -4.97 -5.32
C LEU A 231 9.16 -5.49 -6.47
N PRO A 232 8.78 -6.55 -7.23
CA PRO A 232 9.57 -7.03 -8.37
C PRO A 232 9.75 -5.99 -9.47
N ALA A 233 8.74 -5.15 -9.70
CA ALA A 233 8.85 -4.03 -10.62
C ALA A 233 9.80 -2.95 -10.08
N LYS A 234 9.91 -2.79 -8.76
CA LYS A 234 10.62 -1.68 -8.12
C LYS A 234 12.09 -1.96 -7.80
N TYR A 235 12.38 -3.15 -7.30
CA TYR A 235 13.64 -3.51 -6.69
C TYR A 235 14.26 -4.73 -7.35
N THR A 236 15.57 -4.70 -7.52
CA THR A 236 16.36 -5.92 -7.68
C THR A 236 16.55 -6.61 -6.32
N HIS A 237 16.86 -7.91 -6.32
CA HIS A 237 17.19 -8.63 -5.08
C HIS A 237 18.29 -7.93 -4.27
N ARG A 238 19.35 -7.47 -4.94
CA ARG A 238 20.42 -6.70 -4.29
C ARG A 238 19.88 -5.44 -3.62
N SER A 239 19.16 -4.60 -4.36
CA SER A 239 18.65 -3.33 -3.85
C SER A 239 17.67 -3.48 -2.69
N LEU A 240 16.78 -4.48 -2.74
CA LEU A 240 15.84 -4.76 -1.64
C LEU A 240 16.59 -5.27 -0.41
N THR A 241 17.57 -6.16 -0.58
CA THR A 241 18.42 -6.67 0.51
C THR A 241 19.09 -5.50 1.25
N TYR A 242 19.71 -4.57 0.52
CA TYR A 242 20.36 -3.41 1.11
C TYR A 242 19.39 -2.42 1.75
N PHE A 243 18.18 -2.27 1.20
CA PHE A 243 17.13 -1.48 1.83
C PHE A 243 16.70 -2.07 3.18
N LEU A 244 16.54 -3.41 3.26
CA LEU A 244 16.14 -4.09 4.49
C LEU A 244 17.20 -4.02 5.60
N LEU A 245 18.49 -3.94 5.24
CA LEU A 245 19.59 -3.79 6.20
C LEU A 245 19.61 -2.41 6.87
N ASN A 246 19.16 -1.37 6.18
CA ASN A 246 19.16 0.01 6.69
C ASN A 246 18.08 0.86 6.00
N PRO A 247 16.79 0.69 6.37
CA PRO A 247 15.70 1.41 5.74
C PRO A 247 15.75 2.93 6.02
N GLU A 248 16.23 3.33 7.21
CA GLU A 248 16.33 4.72 7.66
C GLU A 248 17.33 5.54 6.85
N HIS A 249 18.39 4.92 6.32
CA HIS A 249 19.33 5.60 5.43
C HIS A 249 18.65 6.04 4.12
N THR A 250 17.78 5.19 3.57
CA THR A 250 17.04 5.52 2.34
C THR A 250 15.80 6.37 2.62
N ARG A 251 15.14 6.16 3.77
CA ARG A 251 13.92 6.88 4.17
C ARG A 251 14.08 7.39 5.61
N PRO A 252 14.74 8.53 5.83
CA PRO A 252 14.95 9.08 7.17
C PRO A 252 13.65 9.40 7.92
N ALA A 253 12.59 9.75 7.19
CA ALA A 253 11.24 9.96 7.75
C ALA A 253 10.34 8.71 7.64
N GLY A 254 10.92 7.56 7.28
CA GLY A 254 10.23 6.28 7.23
C GLY A 254 9.91 5.76 8.64
N ARG A 255 8.81 5.01 8.76
CA ARG A 255 8.36 4.40 10.03
C ARG A 255 8.73 2.92 10.13
N MET A 256 9.32 2.34 9.08
CA MET A 256 9.85 0.98 9.12
C MET A 256 11.13 0.98 9.97
N PRO A 257 11.17 0.23 11.09
CA PRO A 257 12.33 0.20 11.95
C PRO A 257 13.48 -0.57 11.31
N ASN A 258 14.70 -0.35 11.81
CA ASN A 258 15.82 -1.23 11.52
C ASN A 258 15.70 -2.51 12.36
N PHE A 259 15.45 -3.64 11.71
CA PHE A 259 15.30 -4.94 12.38
C PHE A 259 16.64 -5.59 12.77
N SER A 260 17.76 -4.89 12.57
CA SER A 260 19.12 -5.39 12.86
C SER A 260 19.41 -6.75 12.20
N LEU A 261 18.90 -6.92 10.98
CA LEU A 261 19.02 -8.17 10.22
C LEU A 261 20.48 -8.49 9.89
N THR A 262 20.81 -9.78 9.88
CA THR A 262 22.06 -10.20 9.25
C THR A 262 21.96 -10.03 7.72
N PRO A 263 23.10 -9.92 7.01
CA PRO A 263 23.10 -9.86 5.54
C PRO A 263 22.37 -11.03 4.88
N VAL A 264 22.48 -12.22 5.46
CA VAL A 264 21.80 -13.42 4.97
C VAL A 264 20.28 -13.34 5.22
N ASP A 265 19.86 -12.96 6.43
CA ASP A 265 18.42 -12.82 6.74
C ASP A 265 17.74 -11.77 5.86
N ALA A 266 18.42 -10.64 5.61
CA ALA A 266 17.92 -9.62 4.70
C ALA A 266 17.81 -10.13 3.25
N ALA A 267 18.77 -10.95 2.80
CA ALA A 267 18.73 -11.58 1.48
C ALA A 267 17.59 -12.60 1.39
N ASP A 268 17.37 -13.39 2.43
CA ASP A 268 16.30 -14.40 2.50
C ASP A 268 14.92 -13.73 2.43
N ILE A 269 14.69 -12.68 3.23
CA ILE A 269 13.45 -11.89 3.19
C ILE A 269 13.26 -11.24 1.82
N ALA A 270 14.32 -10.70 1.20
CA ALA A 270 14.24 -10.14 -0.14
C ALA A 270 13.85 -11.20 -1.19
N ALA A 271 14.43 -12.40 -1.13
CA ALA A 271 14.08 -13.52 -2.00
C ALA A 271 12.61 -13.91 -1.87
N TRP A 272 12.10 -13.95 -0.63
CA TRP A 272 10.69 -14.20 -0.36
C TRP A 272 9.79 -13.13 -0.97
N LEU A 273 10.00 -11.87 -0.62
CA LEU A 273 9.13 -10.76 -1.02
C LEU A 273 9.05 -10.58 -2.54
N LEU A 274 10.16 -10.76 -3.25
CA LEU A 274 10.19 -10.64 -4.71
C LEU A 274 9.47 -11.82 -5.38
N ARG A 275 9.77 -13.05 -4.98
CA ARG A 275 9.13 -14.24 -5.56
C ARG A 275 7.64 -14.31 -5.26
N HIS A 276 7.23 -14.03 -4.03
CA HIS A 276 5.84 -14.16 -3.62
C HIS A 276 4.93 -13.22 -4.40
N GLN A 277 5.35 -11.97 -4.59
CA GLN A 277 4.55 -11.01 -5.33
C GLN A 277 4.44 -11.34 -6.83
N GLU A 278 5.50 -11.89 -7.44
CA GLU A 278 5.42 -12.42 -8.81
C GLU A 278 4.36 -13.54 -8.91
N LEU A 279 4.34 -14.47 -7.95
CA LEU A 279 3.36 -15.55 -7.93
C LEU A 279 1.94 -15.04 -7.72
N THR A 280 1.72 -14.12 -6.79
CA THR A 280 0.38 -13.55 -6.55
C THR A 280 -0.12 -12.77 -7.77
N GLN A 281 0.74 -12.02 -8.45
CA GLN A 281 0.37 -11.28 -9.66
C GLN A 281 0.07 -12.19 -10.84
N ASN A 282 0.88 -13.24 -11.02
CA ASN A 282 0.65 -14.21 -12.10
C ASN A 282 -0.57 -15.10 -11.83
N SER A 283 -0.93 -15.35 -10.56
CA SER A 283 -2.13 -16.10 -10.17
C SER A 283 -3.42 -15.27 -10.21
N ALA A 284 -3.33 -13.95 -10.28
CA ALA A 284 -4.46 -13.01 -10.31
C ALA A 284 -4.94 -12.69 -11.75
N GLY A 285 -4.91 -13.63 -12.69
CA GLY A 285 -5.45 -13.45 -14.05
C GLY A 285 -6.53 -14.50 -14.41
N PRO A 286 -7.64 -14.12 -15.08
CA PRO A 286 -7.66 -13.12 -16.16
C PRO A 286 -8.79 -12.07 -16.03
N ASP A 287 -8.42 -10.81 -15.73
CA ASP A 287 -9.17 -9.62 -16.21
C ASP A 287 -8.25 -8.58 -16.88
N SER A 288 -6.92 -8.72 -16.75
CA SER A 288 -5.92 -7.84 -17.40
C SER A 288 -5.64 -8.17 -18.87
N ALA A 289 -6.15 -9.30 -19.39
CA ALA A 289 -6.07 -9.63 -20.83
C ALA A 289 -6.99 -8.76 -21.70
N SER A 290 -7.98 -8.08 -21.11
CA SER A 290 -8.88 -7.18 -21.84
C SER A 290 -8.19 -5.88 -22.29
N ASN A 291 -7.18 -5.40 -21.54
CA ASN A 291 -6.52 -4.12 -21.84
C ASN A 291 -5.39 -4.21 -22.87
N ALA A 292 -4.73 -5.37 -23.00
CA ALA A 292 -3.72 -5.56 -24.04
C ALA A 292 -4.34 -5.71 -25.45
N THR A 293 -5.55 -6.27 -25.54
CA THR A 293 -6.27 -6.39 -26.82
C THR A 293 -6.98 -5.08 -27.20
N LEU A 294 -7.38 -4.24 -26.24
CA LEU A 294 -8.00 -2.93 -26.52
C LEU A 294 -7.00 -1.84 -26.95
N ILE A 295 -5.73 -1.93 -26.55
CA ILE A 295 -4.67 -1.00 -27.05
C ILE A 295 -4.25 -1.34 -28.49
N GLN A 296 -4.50 -2.57 -28.96
CA GLN A 296 -4.18 -2.99 -30.32
C GLN A 296 -5.38 -2.92 -31.30
N GLN A 297 -6.58 -2.53 -30.83
CA GLN A 297 -7.82 -2.57 -31.62
C GLN A 297 -8.73 -1.32 -31.57
N GLY A 298 -8.25 -0.14 -31.17
CA GLY A 298 -9.07 1.09 -31.24
C GLY A 298 -8.22 2.31 -31.58
N ARG A 299 -8.58 3.25 -32.47
CA ARG A 299 -9.90 3.90 -32.60
C ARG A 299 -10.52 4.20 -31.24
#